data_AF-A0A527CXJ1-F1
#
_entry.id   AF-A0A527CXJ1-F1
#
_cell.length_a   1.000
_cell.length_b   1.000
_cell.length_c   1.000
_cell.angle_alpha   90.00
_cell.angle_beta   90.00
_cell.angle_gamma   90.00
#
_symmetry.space_group_name_H-M   'P 1'
#
loop_
_entity.id
_entity.type
_entity.pdbx_description
1 polymer ?
#
loop_
_entity_poly.entity_id
_entity_poly.type
_entity_poly.pdbx_seq_one_letter_code
_entity_poly.pdbx_strand_id
1 'polypeptide(L)'
;MLQSSPAPFRSILVIQTKFIGDLVLASVLANNLRLEFPGARIVFLCEARFESFVIAHGIASEVVTFRRARMRGTNLERGKELYAMIRALRRYRFDLTIDITDSKT
;
A
#
# COMPACT_ATOMS: atom_id res chain seq x y z
N MET A 1 -7.75 -7.65 30.04
CA MET A 1 -7.99 -7.70 28.58
C MET A 1 -8.60 -6.36 28.18
N LEU A 2 -7.81 -5.47 27.58
CA LEU A 2 -8.33 -4.20 27.04
C LEU A 2 -9.06 -4.52 25.73
N GLN A 3 -10.38 -4.67 25.81
CA GLN A 3 -11.24 -4.66 24.62
C GLN A 3 -11.37 -3.22 24.15
N SER A 4 -10.37 -2.76 23.40
CA SER A 4 -10.59 -1.65 22.46
C SER A 4 -11.54 -2.21 21.41
N SER A 5 -12.82 -1.84 21.44
CA SER A 5 -13.65 -2.00 20.23
C SER A 5 -12.86 -1.33 19.10
N PRO A 6 -12.39 -2.06 18.08
CA PRO A 6 -11.57 -1.45 17.06
C PRO A 6 -12.42 -0.33 16.44
N ALA A 7 -11.90 0.89 16.41
CA ALA A 7 -12.50 1.91 15.56
C ALA A 7 -12.63 1.28 14.16
N PRO A 8 -13.82 1.27 13.54
CA PRO A 8 -14.02 0.50 12.32
C PRO A 8 -13.30 1.20 11.19
N PHE A 9 -12.02 0.87 11.00
CA PHE A 9 -11.25 1.35 9.85
C PHE A 9 -11.93 0.82 8.59
N ARG A 10 -12.26 1.70 7.65
CA ARG A 10 -12.94 1.33 6.40
C ARG A 10 -11.99 1.28 5.23
N SER A 11 -10.93 2.08 5.26
CA SER A 11 -9.88 2.06 4.24
C SER A 11 -8.49 2.18 4.87
N ILE A 12 -7.67 1.16 4.65
CA ILE A 12 -6.32 1.02 5.19
C ILE A 12 -5.31 1.04 4.03
N LEU A 13 -4.31 1.91 4.13
CA LEU A 13 -3.16 1.95 3.22
C LEU A 13 -1.98 1.23 3.85
N VAL A 14 -1.36 0.30 3.12
CA VAL A 14 -0.08 -0.32 3.49
C VAL A 14 0.99 0.17 2.50
N ILE A 15 2.03 0.84 3.02
CA ILE A 15 3.13 1.37 2.19
C ILE A 15 4.29 0.38 2.21
N GLN A 16 4.58 -0.23 1.06
CA GLN A 16 5.72 -1.12 0.88
C GLN A 16 6.36 -0.94 -0.51
N THR A 17 7.56 -0.36 -0.54
CA THR A 17 8.12 0.20 -1.78
C THR A 17 9.42 -0.46 -2.25
N LYS A 18 10.04 -1.36 -1.47
CA LYS A 18 11.43 -1.79 -1.72
C LYS A 18 11.58 -3.21 -2.27
N PHE A 19 11.24 -4.26 -1.51
CA PHE A 19 11.62 -5.63 -1.88
C PHE A 19 10.43 -6.60 -1.94
N ILE A 20 10.56 -7.63 -2.79
CA ILE A 20 9.57 -8.72 -2.89
C ILE A 20 9.49 -9.53 -1.59
N GLY A 21 10.59 -9.68 -0.86
CA GLY A 21 10.60 -10.35 0.45
C GLY A 21 9.70 -9.63 1.46
N ASP A 22 9.76 -8.30 1.48
CA ASP A 22 8.90 -7.51 2.36
C ASP A 22 7.43 -7.54 1.92
N LEU A 23 7.17 -7.78 0.64
CA LEU A 23 5.82 -7.94 0.09
C LEU A 23 5.17 -9.24 0.56
N VAL A 24 5.97 -10.31 0.70
CA VAL A 24 5.50 -11.58 1.31
C VAL A 24 5.14 -11.36 2.78
N LEU A 25 5.98 -10.67 3.56
CA LEU A 25 5.66 -10.34 4.94
C LEU A 25 4.41 -9.45 5.05
N ALA A 26 4.28 -8.49 4.14
CA ALA A 26 3.12 -7.63 4.08
C ALA A 26 1.83 -8.37 3.70
N SER A 27 1.92 -9.52 3.01
CA SER A 27 0.75 -10.37 2.76
C SER A 27 0.17 -10.99 4.03
N VAL A 28 1.04 -11.38 4.97
CA VAL A 28 0.62 -11.89 6.29
C VAL A 28 -0.08 -10.78 7.07
N LEU A 29 0.48 -9.56 7.03
CA LEU A 29 -0.16 -8.37 7.61
C LEU A 29 -1.54 -8.12 6.99
N ALA A 30 -1.64 -8.13 5.66
CA ALA A 30 -2.91 -7.93 4.96
C ALA A 30 -3.95 -8.98 5.35
N ASN A 31 -3.56 -10.25 5.49
CA ASN A 31 -4.46 -11.31 5.90
C ASN A 31 -4.99 -11.08 7.32
N ASN A 32 -4.12 -10.75 8.28
CA ASN A 32 -4.53 -10.46 9.65
C ASN A 32 -5.42 -9.22 9.73
N LEU A 33 -5.16 -8.18 8.93
CA LEU A 33 -6.02 -7.00 8.85
C LEU A 33 -7.41 -7.35 8.29
N ARG A 34 -7.54 -8.29 7.35
CA ARG A 34 -8.86 -8.76 6.88
C ARG A 34 -9.61 -9.53 7.96
N LEU A 35 -8.91 -10.31 8.78
CA LEU A 35 -9.52 -11.05 9.89
C LEU A 35 -10.01 -10.10 11.00
N GLU A 36 -9.20 -9.10 11.35
CA GLU A 36 -9.54 -8.11 12.38
C GLU A 36 -10.59 -7.09 11.87
N PHE A 37 -10.50 -6.71 10.59
CA PHE A 37 -11.37 -5.72 9.96
C PHE A 37 -11.99 -6.26 8.65
N PRO A 38 -12.98 -7.18 8.72
CA PRO A 38 -13.54 -7.82 7.53
C PRO A 38 -14.20 -6.87 6.51
N GLY A 39 -14.65 -5.70 6.98
CA GLY A 39 -15.24 -4.65 6.13
C GLY A 39 -14.24 -3.61 5.61
N ALA A 40 -12.96 -3.70 5.98
CA ALA A 40 -11.96 -2.73 5.57
C ALA A 40 -11.43 -3.02 4.17
N ARG A 41 -11.35 -1.97 3.34
CA ARG A 41 -10.56 -1.98 2.12
C ARG A 41 -9.09 -1.91 2.50
N ILE A 42 -8.29 -2.84 2.00
CA ILE A 42 -6.83 -2.83 2.17
C ILE A 42 -6.20 -2.52 0.81
N VAL A 43 -5.46 -1.42 0.74
CA VAL A 43 -4.78 -0.95 -0.47
C VAL A 43 -3.28 -0.92 -0.24
N PHE A 44 -2.52 -1.40 -1.21
CA PHE A 44 -1.05 -1.38 -1.15
C PHE A 44 -0.47 -0.25 -2.00
N LEU A 45 0.55 0.43 -1.51
CA LEU A 45 1.40 1.31 -2.31
C LEU A 45 2.73 0.60 -2.58
N CYS A 46 2.99 0.23 -3.84
CA CYS A 46 4.23 -0.46 -4.23
C CYS A 46 4.77 -0.03 -5.61
N GLU A 47 5.96 -0.52 -5.96
CA GLU A 47 6.53 -0.29 -7.30
C GLU A 47 5.72 -1.06 -8.36
N ALA A 48 5.50 -0.44 -9.53
CA ALA A 48 4.63 -0.99 -10.59
C ALA A 48 4.99 -2.42 -11.04
N ARG A 49 6.26 -2.82 -10.96
CA ARG A 49 6.70 -4.19 -11.29
C ARG A 49 6.12 -5.27 -10.35
N PHE A 50 5.66 -4.89 -9.16
CA PHE A 50 5.11 -5.82 -8.18
C PHE A 50 3.58 -5.91 -8.22
N GLU A 51 2.90 -5.05 -8.98
CA GLU A 51 1.43 -5.02 -9.06
C GLU A 51 0.84 -6.39 -9.40
N SER A 52 1.33 -6.99 -10.49
CA SER A 52 0.86 -8.30 -10.94
C SER A 52 1.10 -9.39 -9.90
N PHE A 53 2.20 -9.29 -9.13
CA PHE A 53 2.50 -10.24 -8.05
C PHE A 53 1.51 -10.08 -6.88
N VAL A 54 1.24 -8.84 -6.47
CA VAL A 54 0.28 -8.55 -5.38
C VAL A 54 -1.12 -9.05 -5.73
N ILE A 55 -1.57 -8.80 -6.95
CA ILE A 55 -2.91 -9.20 -7.40
C ILE A 55 -2.99 -10.72 -7.62
N ALA A 56 -2.03 -11.32 -8.33
CA ALA A 56 -2.05 -12.74 -8.67
C ALA A 56 -1.99 -13.66 -7.43
N HIS A 57 -1.28 -13.24 -6.38
CA HIS A 57 -1.19 -13.98 -5.12
C HIS A 57 -2.26 -13.60 -4.08
N GLY A 58 -3.23 -12.75 -4.44
CA GLY A 58 -4.32 -12.37 -3.53
C GLY A 58 -3.87 -11.56 -2.31
N ILE A 59 -2.67 -10.97 -2.36
CA ILE A 59 -2.07 -10.21 -1.26
C ILE A 59 -2.96 -9.00 -0.94
N ALA A 60 -3.31 -8.22 -1.96
CA ALA A 60 -4.23 -7.08 -1.87
C ALA A 60 -5.24 -7.11 -3.01
N SER A 61 -6.44 -6.60 -2.75
CA SER A 61 -7.49 -6.47 -3.77
C SER A 61 -7.28 -5.22 -4.63
N GLU A 62 -6.54 -4.24 -4.09
CA GLU A 62 -6.28 -2.96 -4.73
C GLU A 62 -4.82 -2.54 -4.50
N VAL A 63 -4.19 -2.00 -5.53
CA VAL A 63 -2.80 -1.55 -5.49
C VAL A 63 -2.70 -0.19 -6.16
N VAL A 64 -2.07 0.77 -5.49
CA VAL A 64 -1.58 1.99 -6.08
C VAL A 64 -0.12 1.80 -6.40
N THR A 65 0.25 2.03 -7.66
CA THR A 65 1.62 1.84 -8.11
C THR A 65 2.32 3.15 -8.41
N PHE A 66 3.64 3.13 -8.35
CA PHE A 66 4.50 4.17 -8.89
C PHE A 66 5.66 3.55 -9.66
N ARG A 67 6.20 4.28 -10.63
CA ARG A 67 7.37 3.90 -11.42
C ARG A 67 8.61 4.59 -10.87
N ARG A 68 9.48 3.83 -10.22
CA ARG A 68 10.72 4.34 -9.64
C ARG A 68 11.63 5.01 -10.67
N ALA A 69 11.66 4.51 -11.90
CA ALA A 69 12.39 5.11 -13.02
C ALA A 69 11.96 6.57 -13.29
N ARG A 70 10.65 6.85 -13.26
CA ARG A 70 10.11 8.21 -13.46
C ARG A 70 10.37 9.14 -12.28
N MET A 71 10.42 8.59 -11.07
CA MET A 71 10.80 9.34 -9.86
C MET A 71 12.27 9.79 -9.86
N ARG A 72 13.13 9.12 -10.65
CA ARG A 72 14.55 9.47 -10.86
C ARG A 72 14.80 10.21 -12.18
N GLY A 73 13.77 10.42 -13.00
CA GLY A 73 13.84 11.12 -14.28
C GLY A 73 13.87 12.64 -14.13
N THR A 74 13.42 13.34 -15.17
CA THR A 74 13.33 14.81 -15.15
C THR A 74 12.38 15.32 -14.06
N ASN A 75 12.54 16.58 -13.62
CA ASN A 75 11.65 17.20 -12.64
C ASN A 75 10.17 17.13 -13.07
N LEU A 76 9.90 17.22 -14.37
CA LEU A 76 8.56 17.11 -14.93
C LEU A 76 8.00 15.68 -14.83
N GLU A 77 8.80 14.66 -15.16
CA GLU A 77 8.39 13.25 -15.03
C GLU A 77 8.15 12.86 -13.58
N ARG A 78 9.04 13.30 -12.68
CA ARG A 78 8.89 13.10 -11.23
C ARG A 78 7.62 13.79 -10.72
N GLY A 79 7.38 15.03 -11.12
CA GLY A 79 6.18 15.77 -10.72
C GLY A 79 4.89 15.11 -11.20
N LYS A 80 4.86 14.64 -12.47
CA LYS A 80 3.73 13.91 -13.05
C LYS A 80 3.46 12.60 -12.31
N GLU A 81 4.50 11.83 -12.02
CA GLU A 81 4.39 10.56 -11.30
C GLU A 81 3.88 10.76 -9.86
N LEU A 82 4.44 11.74 -9.15
CA LEU A 82 4.01 12.09 -7.79
C LEU A 82 2.55 12.57 -7.77
N TYR A 83 2.17 13.41 -8.72
CA TYR A 83 0.78 13.88 -8.85
C TYR A 83 -0.18 12.72 -9.14
N ALA A 84 0.16 11.82 -10.06
CA ALA A 84 -0.65 10.66 -10.38
C ALA A 84 -0.82 9.73 -9.16
N MET A 85 0.27 9.45 -8.45
CA MET A 85 0.27 8.64 -7.22
C MET A 85 -0.60 9.28 -6.13
N ILE A 86 -0.39 10.56 -5.81
CA ILE A 86 -1.18 11.28 -4.79
C ILE A 86 -2.65 11.31 -5.17
N ARG A 87 -2.97 11.59 -6.44
CA ARG A 87 -4.36 11.60 -6.93
C ARG A 87 -5.01 10.22 -6.80
N ALA A 88 -4.29 9.14 -7.08
CA ALA A 88 -4.78 7.78 -6.90
C ALA A 88 -5.05 7.49 -5.42
N LEU A 89 -4.09 7.78 -4.53
CA LEU A 89 -4.23 7.58 -3.07
C LEU A 89 -5.41 8.37 -2.49
N ARG A 90 -5.59 9.63 -2.90
CA ARG A 90 -6.66 10.50 -2.38
C ARG A 90 -8.07 10.00 -2.70
N ARG A 91 -8.25 9.16 -3.72
CA ARG A 91 -9.57 8.56 -4.04
C ARG A 91 -10.04 7.58 -2.97
N TYR A 92 -9.11 7.00 -2.23
CA TYR A 92 -9.40 5.94 -1.26
C TYR A 92 -9.80 6.46 0.12
N ARG A 93 -9.51 7.73 0.44
CA ARG A 93 -9.86 8.36 1.72
C ARG A 93 -9.48 7.46 2.92
N PHE A 94 -8.20 7.13 3.01
CA PHE A 94 -7.67 6.24 4.05
C PHE A 94 -7.92 6.78 5.46
N ASP A 95 -8.43 5.91 6.33
CA ASP A 95 -8.62 6.17 7.77
C ASP A 95 -7.40 5.72 8.57
N LEU A 96 -6.60 4.81 8.00
CA LEU A 96 -5.36 4.29 8.57
C LEU A 96 -4.29 4.14 7.48
N THR A 97 -3.06 4.55 7.81
CA THR A 97 -1.88 4.27 6.99
C THR A 97 -0.86 3.52 7.84
N ILE A 98 -0.36 2.41 7.32
CA ILE A 98 0.70 1.61 7.93
C ILE A 98 1.90 1.69 7.00
N ASP A 99 2.96 2.35 7.46
CA ASP A 99 4.24 2.40 6.75
C ASP A 99 5.17 1.33 7.31
N ILE A 100 5.49 0.35 6.46
CA ILE A 100 6.43 -0.73 6.74
C ILE A 100 7.70 -0.60 5.89
N THR A 101 7.89 0.54 5.21
CA THR A 101 9.07 0.79 4.39
C THR A 101 10.26 1.10 5.30
N ASP A 102 11.24 0.20 5.33
CA ASP A 102 12.51 0.51 5.97
C ASP A 102 13.27 1.58 5.17
N SER A 103 13.41 2.76 5.77
CA SER A 103 14.13 3.89 5.17
C SER A 103 15.63 3.92 5.52
N LYS A 104 16.14 3.00 6.36
CA LYS A 104 17.51 3.03 6.90
C LYS A 104 18.54 2.14 6.19
N THR A 105 18.18 1.54 5.07
CA THR A 105 19.09 0.76 4.21
C THR A 105 19.34 1.42 2.87
#